data_AF-A0A094HG32-F1
#
_entry.id   AF-A0A094HG32-F1
#
_cell.length_a   1.000
_cell.length_b   1.000
_cell.length_c   1.000
_cell.angle_alpha   90.00
_cell.angle_beta   90.00
_cell.angle_gamma   90.00
#
_symmetry.space_group_name_H-M   'P 1'
#
loop_
_entity.id
_entity.type
_entity.pdbx_description
1 polymer ?
#
loop_
_entity_poly.entity_id
_entity_poly.type
_entity_poly.pdbx_seq_one_letter_code
_entity_poly.pdbx_strand_id
1 'polypeptide(L)'
;MPPKIFATGVTGYVGGDVLFAILQAYPSWESNITCLVRSSSRGNALSSAYPNIKVVYGTLDDDRILEEEASKADIVLHWASCDHVGAANAIKKGLESGNGGYWIHTSGTDILLNPELLKGKKDTAEAGEIKVYDDWDNIKEMTTLP
;
A
#
# COMPACT_ATOMS: atom_id res chain seq x y z
N MET A 1 -1.71 -16.10 17.99
CA MET A 1 -2.19 -14.73 18.32
C MET A 1 -2.50 -14.03 16.99
N PRO A 2 -3.46 -13.08 16.94
CA PRO A 2 -3.66 -12.27 15.74
C PRO A 2 -2.36 -11.55 15.34
N PRO A 3 -2.08 -11.39 14.02
CA PRO A 3 -0.92 -10.64 13.58
C PRO A 3 -1.10 -9.15 13.88
N LYS A 4 0.00 -8.45 14.19
CA LYS A 4 0.05 -7.00 14.23
C LYS A 4 0.08 -6.46 12.81
N ILE A 5 -0.91 -5.68 12.44
CA ILE A 5 -1.05 -5.14 11.09
C ILE A 5 -0.84 -3.64 11.15
N PHE A 6 0.08 -3.12 10.33
CA PHE A 6 0.15 -1.69 10.03
C PHE A 6 -0.40 -1.44 8.63
N ALA A 7 -1.43 -0.60 8.52
CA ALA A 7 -2.11 -0.33 7.26
C ALA A 7 -2.10 1.15 6.90
N THR A 8 -1.87 1.44 5.62
CA THR A 8 -1.94 2.80 5.05
C THR A 8 -2.94 2.83 3.90
N GLY A 9 -3.59 3.96 3.68
CA GLY A 9 -4.58 4.08 2.60
C GLY A 9 -5.96 3.47 2.93
N VAL A 10 -6.23 3.14 4.20
CA VAL A 10 -7.48 2.49 4.65
C VAL A 10 -8.75 3.33 4.46
N THR A 11 -8.60 4.63 4.19
CA THR A 11 -9.73 5.55 3.87
C THR A 11 -9.90 5.76 2.37
N GLY A 12 -9.12 5.05 1.55
CA GLY A 12 -9.29 4.95 0.10
C GLY A 12 -10.19 3.78 -0.28
N TYR A 13 -10.51 3.69 -1.58
CA TYR A 13 -11.43 2.69 -2.11
C TYR A 13 -10.96 1.24 -1.84
N VAL A 14 -9.78 0.87 -2.37
CA VAL A 14 -9.22 -0.48 -2.18
C VAL A 14 -8.93 -0.77 -0.71
N GLY A 15 -8.27 0.16 0.00
CA GLY A 15 -7.88 -0.07 1.39
C GLY A 15 -9.06 -0.21 2.34
N GLY A 16 -10.15 0.53 2.12
CA GLY A 16 -11.38 0.42 2.92
C GLY A 16 -12.09 -0.92 2.71
N ASP A 17 -12.24 -1.35 1.46
CA ASP A 17 -12.89 -2.62 1.12
C ASP A 17 -12.07 -3.82 1.62
N VAL A 18 -10.74 -3.79 1.50
CA VAL A 18 -9.88 -4.86 2.02
C VAL A 18 -9.91 -4.90 3.54
N LEU A 19 -9.88 -3.74 4.22
CA LEU A 19 -10.01 -3.69 5.68
C LEU A 19 -11.37 -4.28 6.14
N PHE A 20 -12.45 -3.92 5.45
CA PHE A 20 -13.77 -4.50 5.71
C PHE A 20 -13.75 -6.02 5.54
N ALA A 21 -13.22 -6.53 4.43
CA ALA A 21 -13.14 -7.98 4.17
C ALA A 21 -12.29 -8.72 5.23
N ILE A 22 -11.14 -8.15 5.63
CA ILE A 22 -10.30 -8.70 6.70
C ILE A 22 -11.09 -8.82 8.00
N LEU A 23 -11.81 -7.75 8.40
CA LEU A 23 -12.55 -7.73 9.67
C LEU A 23 -13.85 -8.53 9.62
N GLN A 24 -14.43 -8.77 8.46
CA GLN A 24 -15.52 -9.74 8.28
C GLN A 24 -15.02 -11.17 8.49
N ALA A 25 -13.86 -11.52 7.90
CA ALA A 25 -13.28 -12.86 8.02
C ALA A 25 -12.67 -13.11 9.41
N TYR A 26 -12.06 -12.07 10.01
CA TYR A 26 -11.33 -12.16 11.27
C TYR A 26 -11.69 -10.99 12.22
N PRO A 27 -12.92 -10.97 12.79
CA PRO A 27 -13.34 -9.87 13.67
C PRO A 27 -12.43 -9.65 14.88
N SER A 28 -11.82 -10.72 15.41
CA SER A 28 -10.94 -10.66 16.58
C SER A 28 -9.60 -9.95 16.31
N TRP A 29 -9.29 -9.60 15.05
CA TRP A 29 -8.05 -8.94 14.69
C TRP A 29 -8.09 -7.42 14.87
N GLU A 30 -9.28 -6.82 15.02
CA GLU A 30 -9.49 -5.37 15.03
C GLU A 30 -8.51 -4.59 15.94
N SER A 31 -8.29 -5.06 17.17
CA SER A 31 -7.40 -4.42 18.15
C SER A 31 -5.89 -4.55 17.84
N ASN A 32 -5.53 -5.37 16.85
CA ASN A 32 -4.17 -5.58 16.37
C ASN A 32 -3.87 -4.81 15.08
N ILE A 33 -4.85 -4.06 14.55
CA ILE A 33 -4.68 -3.23 13.36
C ILE A 33 -4.40 -1.79 13.78
N THR A 34 -3.28 -1.25 13.29
CA THR A 34 -2.94 0.17 13.34
C THR A 34 -3.06 0.76 11.95
N CYS A 35 -3.79 1.88 11.84
CA CYS A 35 -4.07 2.55 10.58
C CYS A 35 -3.47 3.96 10.56
N LEU A 36 -2.67 4.26 9.54
CA LEU A 36 -2.22 5.62 9.25
C LEU A 36 -3.34 6.45 8.61
N VAL A 37 -3.67 7.59 9.20
CA VAL A 37 -4.74 8.48 8.71
C VAL A 37 -4.29 9.94 8.70
N ARG A 38 -4.57 10.65 7.60
CA ARG A 38 -4.10 12.04 7.38
C ARG A 38 -4.83 13.11 8.17
N SER A 39 -6.06 12.86 8.63
CA SER A 39 -6.87 13.87 9.29
C SER A 39 -7.76 13.27 10.37
N SER A 40 -8.03 14.06 11.41
CA SER A 40 -8.93 13.70 12.51
C SER A 40 -10.34 13.35 12.02
N SER A 41 -10.86 14.03 11.00
CA SER A 41 -12.17 13.71 10.42
C SER A 41 -12.25 12.29 9.87
N ARG A 42 -11.21 11.84 9.16
CA ARG A 42 -11.11 10.47 8.63
C ARG A 42 -10.84 9.46 9.74
N GLY A 43 -10.03 9.83 10.73
CA GLY A 43 -9.76 9.00 11.90
C GLY A 43 -11.04 8.74 12.70
N ASN A 44 -11.84 9.77 12.93
CA ASN A 44 -13.13 9.67 13.62
C ASN A 44 -14.12 8.78 12.85
N ALA A 45 -14.19 8.90 11.52
CA ALA A 45 -15.03 8.03 10.70
C ALA A 45 -14.58 6.56 10.81
N LEU A 46 -13.27 6.30 10.76
CA LEU A 46 -12.70 4.96 10.91
C LEU A 46 -12.99 4.38 12.30
N SER A 47 -12.71 5.12 13.37
CA SER A 47 -12.97 4.68 14.75
C SER A 47 -14.44 4.54 15.10
N SER A 48 -15.34 5.25 14.40
CA SER A 48 -16.79 5.06 14.56
C SER A 48 -17.26 3.73 13.98
N ALA A 49 -16.66 3.30 12.86
CA ALA A 49 -16.96 2.02 12.23
C ALA A 49 -16.24 0.84 12.92
N TYR A 50 -15.02 1.07 13.38
CA TYR A 50 -14.15 0.06 14.00
C TYR A 50 -13.51 0.63 15.29
N PRO A 51 -14.24 0.57 16.43
CA PRO A 51 -13.82 1.19 17.69
C PRO A 51 -12.49 0.68 18.28
N ASN A 52 -12.07 -0.52 17.91
CA ASN A 52 -10.84 -1.13 18.45
C ASN A 52 -9.62 -0.91 17.56
N ILE A 53 -9.78 -0.40 16.33
CA ILE A 53 -8.65 -0.04 15.47
C ILE A 53 -7.86 1.10 16.11
N LYS A 54 -6.53 0.95 16.11
CA LYS A 54 -5.61 2.01 16.51
C LYS A 54 -5.41 2.97 15.35
N VAL A 55 -5.55 4.26 15.60
CA VAL A 55 -5.32 5.30 14.59
C VAL A 55 -4.02 6.02 14.92
N VAL A 56 -3.14 6.11 13.94
CA VAL A 56 -1.94 6.95 13.98
C VAL A 56 -2.12 8.06 12.96
N TYR A 57 -1.94 9.31 13.41
CA TYR A 57 -2.10 10.47 12.54
C TYR A 57 -0.77 10.86 11.90
N GLY A 58 -0.77 10.94 10.56
CA GLY A 58 0.41 11.29 9.77
C GLY A 58 0.15 11.17 8.27
N THR A 59 1.18 11.47 7.48
CA THR A 59 1.20 11.35 6.01
C THR A 59 2.29 10.37 5.57
N LEU A 60 2.42 10.19 4.25
CA LEU A 60 3.48 9.38 3.67
C LEU A 60 4.86 10.05 3.72
N ASP A 61 4.91 11.33 4.07
CA ASP A 61 6.15 12.10 4.27
C ASP A 61 6.67 12.01 5.72
N ASP A 62 5.88 11.43 6.64
CA ASP A 62 6.27 11.24 8.03
C ASP A 62 7.09 9.96 8.21
N ASP A 63 8.31 9.93 7.64
CA ASP A 63 9.19 8.75 7.61
C ASP A 63 9.35 8.10 8.99
N ARG A 64 9.48 8.91 10.05
CA ARG A 64 9.62 8.41 11.43
C ARG A 64 8.40 7.61 11.88
N ILE A 65 7.19 8.05 11.54
CA ILE A 65 5.95 7.35 11.89
C ILE A 65 5.88 6.04 11.12
N LEU A 66 6.19 6.07 9.82
CA LEU A 66 6.18 4.88 8.97
C LEU A 66 7.20 3.84 9.44
N GLU A 67 8.43 4.25 9.70
CA GLU A 67 9.49 3.37 10.22
C GLU A 67 9.08 2.75 11.56
N GLU A 68 8.59 3.58 12.48
CA GLU A 68 8.21 3.13 13.82
C GLU A 68 7.06 2.11 13.78
N GLU A 69 5.97 2.42 13.07
CA GLU A 69 4.81 1.53 13.01
C GLU A 69 5.08 0.27 12.19
N ALA A 70 5.88 0.37 11.11
CA ALA A 70 6.31 -0.81 10.35
C ALA A 70 7.21 -1.72 11.18
N SER A 71 8.10 -1.20 12.02
CA SER A 71 8.98 -2.02 12.88
C SER A 71 8.23 -2.87 13.93
N LYS A 72 7.01 -2.46 14.28
CA LYS A 72 6.15 -3.13 15.26
C LYS A 72 5.23 -4.18 14.62
N ALA A 73 5.08 -4.16 13.30
CA ALA A 73 4.08 -4.94 12.57
C ALA A 73 4.64 -6.29 12.11
N ASP A 74 3.78 -7.31 12.10
CA ASP A 74 4.06 -8.59 11.45
C ASP A 74 3.71 -8.50 9.93
N ILE A 75 2.74 -7.65 9.59
CA ILE A 75 2.27 -7.41 8.22
C ILE A 75 2.08 -5.90 8.00
N VAL A 76 2.67 -5.37 6.94
CA VAL A 76 2.40 -4.02 6.43
C VAL A 76 1.52 -4.10 5.18
N LEU A 77 0.38 -3.41 5.21
CA LEU A 77 -0.55 -3.27 4.09
C LEU A 77 -0.45 -1.84 3.53
N HIS A 78 0.09 -1.70 2.32
CA HIS A 78 0.37 -0.40 1.72
C HIS A 78 -0.47 -0.14 0.46
N TRP A 79 -1.57 0.61 0.63
CA TRP A 79 -2.51 0.98 -0.43
C TRP A 79 -2.57 2.48 -0.72
N ALA A 80 -1.74 3.28 -0.05
CA ALA A 80 -1.86 4.73 -0.07
C ALA A 80 -1.35 5.37 -1.36
N SER A 81 -0.24 4.87 -1.91
CA SER A 81 0.36 5.33 -3.17
C SER A 81 1.45 4.35 -3.60
N CYS A 82 1.46 3.92 -4.86
CA CYS A 82 2.53 3.09 -5.41
C CYS A 82 3.79 3.86 -5.80
N ASP A 83 3.66 5.18 -5.96
CA ASP A 83 4.72 6.02 -6.50
C ASP A 83 5.48 6.79 -5.40
N HIS A 84 5.11 6.58 -4.14
CA HIS A 84 5.68 7.31 -3.01
C HIS A 84 6.96 6.64 -2.48
N VAL A 85 8.08 6.90 -3.15
CA VAL A 85 9.41 6.33 -2.83
C VAL A 85 9.84 6.57 -1.38
N GLY A 86 9.53 7.73 -0.79
CA GLY A 86 9.86 8.04 0.62
C GLY A 86 9.24 7.02 1.58
N ALA A 87 7.91 6.93 1.59
CA ALA A 87 7.16 5.91 2.31
C ALA A 87 7.62 4.47 2.04
N ALA A 88 7.91 4.10 0.80
CA ALA A 88 8.41 2.76 0.48
C ALA A 88 9.73 2.47 1.21
N ASN A 89 10.68 3.42 1.21
CA ASN A 89 11.95 3.30 1.92
C ASN A 89 11.76 3.28 3.44
N ALA A 90 10.88 4.12 3.98
CA ALA A 90 10.59 4.19 5.41
C ALA A 90 9.95 2.88 5.93
N ILE A 91 8.96 2.34 5.20
CA ILE A 91 8.34 1.04 5.51
C ILE A 91 9.37 -0.08 5.48
N LYS A 92 10.18 -0.15 4.41
CA LYS A 92 11.26 -1.14 4.29
C LYS A 92 12.21 -1.08 5.48
N LYS A 93 12.69 0.12 5.81
CA LYS A 93 13.62 0.34 6.92
C LYS A 93 13.01 -0.05 8.27
N GLY A 94 11.73 0.28 8.49
CA GLY A 94 10.99 -0.14 9.67
C GLY A 94 10.94 -1.65 9.80
N LEU A 95 10.51 -2.36 8.76
CA LEU A 95 10.48 -3.83 8.71
C LEU A 95 11.85 -4.46 8.96
N GLU A 96 12.92 -3.94 8.35
CA GLU A 96 14.29 -4.42 8.53
C GLU A 96 14.82 -4.20 9.96
N SER A 97 14.40 -3.11 10.63
CA SER A 97 14.79 -2.80 12.01
C SER A 97 14.01 -3.58 13.07
N GLY A 98 12.82 -4.08 12.70
CA GLY A 98 11.93 -4.83 13.58
C GLY A 98 12.21 -6.33 13.56
N ASN A 99 11.15 -7.13 13.63
CA ASN A 99 11.22 -8.59 13.57
C ASN A 99 11.18 -9.14 12.13
N GLY A 100 11.34 -8.28 11.11
CA GLY A 100 10.91 -8.58 9.75
C GLY A 100 9.39 -8.57 9.62
N GLY A 101 8.88 -9.09 8.50
CA GLY A 101 7.44 -9.20 8.27
C GLY A 101 7.08 -9.32 6.80
N TYR A 102 5.78 -9.38 6.53
CA TYR A 102 5.24 -9.36 5.18
C TYR A 102 4.87 -7.95 4.78
N TRP A 103 5.26 -7.55 3.57
CA TRP A 103 4.80 -6.29 2.98
C TRP A 103 3.93 -6.59 1.77
N ILE A 104 2.64 -6.28 1.89
CA ILE A 104 1.68 -6.38 0.80
C ILE A 104 1.42 -4.97 0.27
N HIS A 105 1.80 -4.75 -0.98
CA HIS A 105 1.73 -3.45 -1.63
C HIS A 105 0.87 -3.54 -2.89
N THR A 106 -0.06 -2.60 -3.05
CA THR A 106 -0.78 -2.44 -4.32
C THR A 106 0.00 -1.49 -5.22
N SER A 107 0.63 -2.06 -6.24
CA SER A 107 1.28 -1.33 -7.33
C SER A 107 0.28 -1.04 -8.47
N GLY A 108 0.77 -0.38 -9.52
CA GLY A 108 0.05 -0.16 -10.78
C GLY A 108 0.77 -0.84 -11.95
N THR A 109 0.06 -1.06 -13.06
CA THR A 109 0.65 -1.60 -14.30
C THR A 109 0.80 -0.54 -15.39
N ASP A 110 0.49 0.72 -15.07
CA ASP A 110 0.50 1.83 -16.03
C ASP A 110 1.87 2.03 -16.68
N ILE A 111 2.96 1.72 -15.96
CA ILE A 111 4.33 1.71 -16.48
C ILE A 111 4.55 0.77 -17.68
N LEU A 112 3.68 -0.24 -17.84
CA LEU A 112 3.71 -1.21 -18.94
C LEU A 112 2.82 -0.78 -20.13
N LEU A 113 2.14 0.36 -20.03
CA LEU A 113 1.35 0.89 -21.13
C LEU A 113 2.25 1.30 -22.29
N ASN A 114 1.65 1.35 -23.49
CA ASN A 114 2.29 1.91 -24.66
C ASN A 114 2.89 3.30 -24.32
N PRO A 115 4.18 3.55 -24.62
CA PRO A 115 4.84 4.82 -24.33
C PRO A 115 4.13 6.06 -24.88
N GLU A 116 3.33 5.92 -25.93
CA GLU A 116 2.53 7.01 -26.47
C GLU A 116 1.32 7.35 -25.59
N LEU A 117 0.72 6.35 -24.93
CA LEU A 117 -0.34 6.56 -23.92
C LEU A 117 0.21 7.25 -22.67
N LEU A 118 1.41 6.85 -22.24
CA LEU A 118 2.12 7.49 -21.12
C LEU A 118 2.42 8.98 -21.36
N LYS A 119 2.51 9.40 -22.63
CA LYS A 119 2.65 10.82 -23.01
C LYS A 119 1.31 11.58 -23.05
N GLY A 120 0.22 10.98 -22.57
CA GLY A 120 -1.11 11.58 -22.52
C GLY A 120 -1.82 11.62 -23.87
N LYS A 121 -1.35 10.86 -24.88
CA LYS A 121 -2.09 10.70 -26.12
C LYS A 121 -3.32 9.83 -25.87
N LYS A 122 -4.42 10.16 -26.55
CA LYS A 122 -5.62 9.32 -26.54
C LYS A 122 -5.25 7.94 -27.06
N ASP A 123 -5.91 6.93 -26.51
CA ASP A 123 -5.85 5.58 -27.03
C ASP A 123 -6.57 5.52 -28.37
N THR A 124 -5.82 5.88 -29.42
CA THR A 124 -6.27 5.89 -30.82
C THR A 124 -5.62 4.77 -31.61
N ALA A 125 -4.89 3.87 -30.95
CA ALA A 125 -4.25 2.77 -31.63
C ALA A 125 -5.33 1.77 -32.08
N GLU A 126 -5.53 1.64 -33.39
CA GLU A 126 -5.94 0.34 -33.94
C GLU A 126 -5.00 -0.70 -33.35
N ALA A 127 -5.52 -1.81 -32.82
CA ALA A 127 -4.76 -2.80 -32.04
C ALA A 127 -3.39 -3.10 -32.69
N GLY A 128 -2.36 -2.42 -32.19
CA GLY A 128 -0.99 -2.56 -32.68
C GLY A 128 -0.37 -3.86 -32.18
N GLU A 129 0.91 -4.09 -32.50
CA GLU A 129 1.65 -5.21 -31.93
C GLU A 129 1.62 -5.14 -30.39
N ILE A 130 1.12 -6.20 -29.77
CA ILE A 130 1.10 -6.35 -28.31
C ILE A 130 2.53 -6.63 -27.87
N LYS A 131 3.13 -5.70 -27.14
CA LYS A 131 4.40 -5.95 -26.44
C LYS A 131 4.13 -6.90 -25.28
N VAL A 132 4.74 -8.09 -25.34
CA VAL A 132 4.77 -9.03 -24.22
C VAL A 132 5.95 -8.67 -23.32
N TYR A 133 5.65 -8.47 -22.04
CA TYR A 133 6.64 -8.31 -20.98
C TYR A 133 6.77 -9.65 -20.26
N ASP A 134 7.99 -10.17 -20.14
CA ASP A 134 8.30 -11.35 -19.34
C ASP A 134 9.39 -11.03 -18.31
N ASP A 135 9.21 -11.55 -17.10
CA ASP A 135 10.12 -11.42 -15.98
C ASP A 135 10.95 -12.69 -15.74
N TRP A 136 10.90 -13.65 -16.67
CA TRP A 136 11.61 -14.92 -16.57
C TRP A 136 12.98 -14.86 -17.27
N ASP A 137 12.96 -14.56 -18.57
CA ASP A 137 14.15 -14.42 -19.41
C ASP A 137 14.57 -12.93 -19.52
N ASN A 138 13.62 -12.00 -19.42
CA ASN A 138 13.84 -10.56 -19.68
C ASN A 138 13.62 -9.63 -18.47
N ILE A 139 13.87 -10.10 -17.25
CA ILE A 139 13.69 -9.31 -16.01
C ILE A 139 14.41 -7.95 -16.00
N LYS A 140 15.51 -7.79 -16.75
CA LYS A 140 16.19 -6.51 -16.89
C LYS A 140 15.33 -5.45 -17.55
N GLU A 141 14.50 -5.82 -18.53
CA GLU A 141 13.56 -4.88 -19.16
C GLU A 141 12.60 -4.35 -18.11
N MET A 142 12.05 -5.21 -17.25
CA MET A 142 11.09 -4.84 -16.21
C MET A 142 11.68 -4.01 -15.07
N THR A 143 12.92 -4.31 -14.67
CA THR A 143 13.60 -3.65 -13.55
C THR A 143 14.31 -2.34 -13.94
N THR A 144 14.26 -1.97 -15.22
CA THR A 144 14.83 -0.73 -15.74
C THR A 144 13.77 0.23 -16.30
N LEU A 145 12.49 -0.14 -16.22
CA LEU A 145 11.40 0.78 -16.51
C LEU A 145 11.39 1.95 -15.49
N PRO A 146 10.93 3.15 -15.91
CA PRO A 146 11.00 4.38 -15.09
C PRO A 146 10.28 4.31 -13.75
#